data_AF-A0A0B5FTZ0-F1
#
_entry.id   AF-A0A0B5FTZ0-F1
#
_cell.length_a   1.000
_cell.length_b   1.000
_cell.length_c   1.000
_cell.angle_alpha   90.00
_cell.angle_beta   90.00
_cell.angle_gamma   90.00
#
_symmetry.space_group_name_H-M   'P 1'
#
loop_
_entity.id
_entity.type
_entity.pdbx_description
1 polymer ?
#
loop_
_entity_poly.entity_id
_entity_poly.type
_entity_poly.pdbx_seq_one_letter_code
_entity_poly.pdbx_strand_id
1 'polypeptide(L)' 'MSTALKMEVDRQEIIDAVKKMKKQDREEFIEDLLAATCPEYLTNIREARAEYKAGKVASHNDVFGS' A
#
# COMPACT_ATOMS: atom_id res chain seq x y z
N MET A 1 -16.85 -19.82 14.76
CA MET A 1 -17.74 -20.05 13.61
C MET A 1 -17.71 -18.81 12.75
N SER A 2 -16.93 -18.80 11.68
CA SER A 2 -16.86 -17.68 10.74
C SER A 2 -18.01 -17.77 9.74
N THR A 3 -19.01 -16.90 9.90
CA THR A 3 -20.11 -16.77 8.94
C THR A 3 -19.59 -16.00 7.73
N ALA A 4 -19.05 -16.70 6.73
CA ALA A 4 -18.62 -16.06 5.50
C ALA A 4 -19.86 -15.67 4.67
N LEU A 5 -20.12 -14.37 4.55
CA LEU A 5 -21.14 -13.82 3.67
C LEU A 5 -20.58 -13.79 2.24
N LYS A 6 -21.22 -14.53 1.33
CA LYS A 6 -20.85 -14.52 -0.09
C LYS A 6 -21.38 -13.22 -0.70
N MET A 7 -20.48 -12.28 -0.97
CA MET A 7 -20.79 -11.06 -1.71
C MET A 7 -20.41 -11.26 -3.18
N GLU A 8 -21.41 -11.25 -4.04
CA GLU A 8 -21.19 -11.23 -5.48
C GLU A 8 -21.18 -9.77 -5.92
N VAL A 9 -20.01 -9.30 -6.36
CA VAL A 9 -19.84 -7.96 -6.92
C VAL A 9 -19.50 -8.14 -8.40
N ASP A 10 -20.27 -7.48 -9.26
CA ASP A 10 -20.03 -7.55 -10.69
C ASP A 10 -18.76 -6.78 -11.08
N ARG A 11 -18.00 -7.30 -12.05
CA ARG A 11 -16.75 -6.66 -12.48
C ARG A 11 -17.01 -5.29 -13.11
N GLN A 12 -18.12 -5.13 -13.83
CA GLN A 12 -18.46 -3.87 -14.49
C GLN A 12 -18.80 -2.80 -13.45
N GLU A 13 -19.47 -3.17 -12.35
CA GLU A 13 -19.75 -2.24 -11.25
C GLU A 13 -18.46 -1.69 -10.61
N ILE A 14 -17.43 -2.53 -10.45
CA ILE A 14 -16.13 -2.09 -9.94
C ILE A 14 -15.47 -1.11 -10.92
N ILE A 15 -15.47 -1.43 -12.22
CA ILE A 15 -14.89 -0.57 -13.25
C ILE A 15 -15.60 0.79 -13.27
N ASP A 16 -16.93 0.79 -13.20
CA ASP A 16 -17.72 2.01 -13.24
C ASP A 16 -17.52 2.85 -11.98
N ALA A 17 -17.37 2.22 -10.81
CA ALA A 17 -17.05 2.91 -9.56
C ALA A 17 -15.68 3.62 -9.67
N VAL A 18 -14.65 2.93 -10.14
CA VAL A 18 -13.30 3.52 -10.32
C VAL A 18 -13.31 4.65 -11.34
N LYS A 19 -14.11 4.54 -12.41
CA LYS A 19 -14.26 5.62 -13.41
C LYS A 19 -14.97 6.86 -12.87
N LYS A 20 -15.89 6.71 -11.92
CA LYS A 20 -16.64 7.81 -11.29
C LYS A 20 -15.85 8.54 -10.20
N MET A 21 -14.73 7.97 -9.73
CA MET A 21 -13.85 8.61 -8.75
C MET A 21 -13.30 9.94 -9.29
N LYS A 22 -13.06 10.88 -8.38
CA LYS A 22 -12.29 12.07 -8.70
C LYS A 22 -10.86 11.67 -9.01
N LYS A 23 -10.14 12.53 -9.74
CA LYS A 23 -8.76 12.25 -10.15
C LYS A 23 -7.86 11.90 -8.96
N GLN A 24 -7.95 12.69 -7.88
CA GLN A 24 -7.15 12.48 -6.66
C GLN A 24 -7.47 11.13 -6.00
N ASP A 25 -8.75 10.86 -5.73
CA ASP A 25 -9.19 9.59 -5.10
C ASP A 25 -8.73 8.36 -5.92
N ARG A 26 -8.72 8.48 -7.26
CA ARG A 26 -8.25 7.42 -8.15
C ARG A 26 -6.73 7.25 -8.10
N GLU A 27 -5.96 8.33 -7.98
CA GLU A 27 -4.51 8.28 -7.83
C GLU A 27 -4.14 7.59 -6.50
N GLU A 28 -4.77 7.99 -5.40
CA GLU A 28 -4.62 7.36 -4.09
C GLU A 28 -4.99 5.87 -4.13
N PHE A 29 -6.11 5.51 -4.76
CA PHE A 29 -6.52 4.11 -4.92
C PHE A 29 -5.49 3.28 -5.70
N ILE A 30 -4.89 3.83 -6.77
CA ILE A 30 -3.87 3.12 -7.55
C ILE A 30 -2.60 2.94 -6.73
N GLU A 31 -2.18 3.96 -5.96
CA GLU A 31 -1.03 3.84 -5.06
C GLU A 31 -1.25 2.75 -4.00
N ASP A 32 -2.44 2.71 -3.39
CA ASP A 32 -2.81 1.67 -2.43
C ASP A 32 -2.84 0.28 -3.07
N LEU A 33 -3.35 0.16 -4.30
CA LEU A 33 -3.36 -1.10 -5.03
C LEU A 33 -1.93 -1.57 -5.37
N LEU A 34 -1.07 -0.66 -5.81
CA LEU A 34 0.34 -0.95 -6.07
C LEU A 34 1.06 -1.37 -4.80
N ALA A 35 0.82 -0.69 -3.68
CA ALA A 35 1.37 -1.07 -2.38
C ALA A 35 0.88 -2.45 -1.93
N ALA A 36 -0.41 -2.75 -2.09
CA ALA A 36 -0.99 -4.04 -1.71
C ALA A 36 -0.49 -5.21 -2.58
N THR A 37 -0.20 -4.95 -3.85
CA THR A 37 0.31 -5.96 -4.80
C THR A 37 1.83 -6.13 -4.74
N CYS A 38 2.54 -5.28 -3.98
CA CYS A 38 3.99 -5.36 -3.79
C CYS A 38 4.32 -5.70 -2.31
N PRO A 39 4.45 -7.00 -1.96
CA PRO A 39 4.77 -7.44 -0.61
C PRO A 39 6.08 -6.85 -0.07
N GLU A 40 7.06 -6.66 -0.96
CA GLU A 40 8.38 -6.10 -0.65
C GLU A 40 8.27 -4.63 -0.22
N TYR A 41 7.43 -3.84 -0.88
CA TYR A 41 7.20 -2.43 -0.52
C TYR A 41 6.63 -2.30 0.91
N LEU A 42 5.62 -3.10 1.24
CA LEU A 42 5.03 -3.11 2.60
C LEU A 42 6.02 -3.63 3.65
N THR A 43 6.86 -4.59 3.27
CA THR A 43 7.91 -5.14 4.15
C THR A 43 8.94 -4.06 4.47
N ASN A 44 9.46 -3.36 3.46
CA ASN A 44 10.42 -2.26 3.63
C ASN A 44 9.85 -1.13 4.52
N ILE A 45 8.57 -0.78 4.36
CA ILE A 45 7.92 0.21 5.24
C ILE A 45 7.86 -0.26 6.69
N ARG A 46 7.53 -1.53 6.93
CA ARG A 46 7.46 -2.09 8.28
C ARG A 46 8.84 -2.12 8.94
N GLU A 47 9.86 -2.51 8.19
CA GLU A 47 11.25 -2.49 8.64
C GLU A 47 11.70 -1.07 8.99
N ALA A 48 11.53 -0.10 8.09
CA ALA A 48 11.89 1.30 8.35
C ALA A 48 11.21 1.86 9.60
N ARG A 49 9.92 1.55 9.82
CA ARG A 49 9.20 1.96 11.04
C ARG A 49 9.74 1.29 12.31
N ALA A 50 10.13 0.02 12.22
CA ALA A 50 10.74 -0.70 13.34
C ALA A 50 12.13 -0.12 13.69
N GLU A 51 12.94 0.20 12.68
CA GLU A 51 14.25 0.83 12.86
C GLU A 51 14.14 2.23 13.49
N TYR A 52 13.19 3.05 13.01
CA TYR A 52 12.90 4.34 13.62
C TYR A 52 12.46 4.20 15.08
N LYS A 53 11.55 3.26 15.38
CA LYS A 53 11.11 2.99 16.76
C LYS A 53 12.24 2.51 17.66
N ALA A 54 13.23 1.80 17.10
CA ALA A 54 14.43 1.37 17.80
C ALA A 54 15.48 2.49 17.96
N GLY A 55 15.23 3.69 17.43
CA GLY A 55 16.17 4.82 17.50
C GLY A 55 17.41 4.61 16.63
N LYS A 56 17.35 3.73 15.62
CA LYS A 56 18.47 3.56 14.68
C LYS A 56 18.65 4.84 13.86
N VAL A 57 19.91 5.21 13.65
CA VAL A 57 20.31 6.34 12.81
C VAL A 57 21.32 5.83 11.80
N ALA A 58 21.14 6.18 10.52
CA ALA A 58 22.12 5.90 9.47
C ALA A 58 22.90 7.17 9.17
N SER A 59 24.22 7.06 9.00
CA SER A 59 25.04 8.18 8.55
C SER A 59 24.90 8.39 7.04
N HIS A 60 25.31 9.55 6.53
CA HIS A 60 25.35 9.81 5.09
C HIS A 60 26.15 8.72 4.35
N ASN A 61 27.25 8.25 4.93
CA ASN A 61 28.09 7.25 4.29
C ASN A 61 27.41 5.88 4.22
N ASP A 62 26.61 5.53 5.25
CA ASP A 62 25.87 4.26 5.28
C ASP A 62 24.76 4.20 4.22
N VAL A 63 24.15 5.34 3.89
CA VAL A 63 23.02 5.42 2.96
C VAL A 63 23.47 5.65 1.52
N PHE A 64 24.45 6.54 1.32
CA PHE A 64 24.80 7.04 -0.01
C PHE A 64 26.17 6.58 -0.50
N GLY A 65 27.02 6.03 0.37
CA GLY A 65 28.38 5.57 0.05
C GLY A 65 29.20 6.63 -0.68
N SER A 66 29.94 7.46 0.08
CA SER A 66 30.85 8.53 -0.36
C SER A 66 30.79 8.99 -1.83
#